data_AF-A0A376RMY4-F1
#
_entry.id   AF-A0A376RMY4-F1
#
_cell.length_a   1.000
_cell.length_b   1.000
_cell.length_c   1.000
_cell.angle_alpha   90.00
_cell.angle_beta   90.00
_cell.angle_gamma   90.00
#
_symmetry.space_group_name_H-M   'P 1'
#
loop_
_entity.id
_entity.type
_entity.pdbx_description
1 polymer ?
#
loop_
_entity_poly.entity_id
_entity_poly.type
_entity_poly.pdbx_seq_one_letter_code
_entity_poly.pdbx_strand_id
1 'polypeptide(L)'
;MVRLNQEIKESEAGKFLADNYGKTVSRRDFDAAFAKSWGKENVKAVKLTCQGNPAYLTEIQISIKADAINAPLSANSFLPQPHPGNCGKTFVIDKVGY
;
A
#
# COMPACT_ATOMS: atom_id res chain seq x y z
N MET A 1 0.91 -17.98 -1.38
CA MET A 1 0.46 -16.70 -0.78
C MET A 1 -0.38 -15.88 -1.77
N VAL A 2 -1.47 -16.44 -2.30
CA VAL A 2 -2.36 -15.75 -3.27
C VAL A 2 -3.45 -14.95 -2.54
N ARG A 3 -3.95 -15.48 -1.42
CA ARG A 3 -5.02 -14.90 -0.60
C ARG A 3 -4.72 -13.47 -0.14
N LEU A 4 -3.58 -13.24 0.51
CA LEU A 4 -3.22 -11.89 1.02
C LEU A 4 -3.15 -10.86 -0.10
N ASN A 5 -2.63 -11.24 -1.26
CA ASN A 5 -2.59 -10.36 -2.43
C ASN A 5 -4.00 -10.04 -2.95
N GLN A 6 -4.92 -11.01 -2.96
CA GLN A 6 -6.32 -10.77 -3.31
C GLN A 6 -6.99 -9.81 -2.32
N GLU A 7 -6.83 -10.05 -1.01
CA GLU A 7 -7.41 -9.19 0.02
C GLU A 7 -6.93 -7.74 -0.07
N ILE A 8 -5.65 -7.51 -0.37
CA ILE A 8 -5.13 -6.15 -0.60
C ILE A 8 -5.72 -5.54 -1.88
N LYS A 9 -5.79 -6.29 -2.98
CA LYS A 9 -6.37 -5.79 -4.25
C LYS A 9 -7.86 -5.48 -4.15
N GLU A 10 -8.61 -6.24 -3.35
CA GLU A 10 -10.05 -6.04 -3.13
C GLU A 10 -10.35 -4.94 -2.10
N SER A 11 -9.36 -4.58 -1.26
CA SER A 11 -9.46 -3.48 -0.31
C SER A 11 -9.51 -2.10 -0.97
N GLU A 12 -9.76 -1.07 -0.17
CA GLU A 12 -9.75 0.33 -0.64
C GLU A 12 -8.37 0.76 -1.12
N ALA A 13 -7.27 0.15 -0.64
CA ALA A 13 -5.93 0.40 -1.17
C ALA A 13 -5.78 -0.11 -2.62
N GLY A 14 -6.32 -1.30 -2.93
CA GLY A 14 -6.31 -1.85 -4.27
C GLY A 14 -7.18 -1.06 -5.24
N LYS A 15 -8.39 -0.67 -4.81
CA LYS A 15 -9.26 0.24 -5.58
C LYS A 15 -8.59 1.59 -5.84
N PHE A 16 -7.92 2.16 -4.84
CA PHE A 16 -7.17 3.40 -4.99
C PHE A 16 -6.10 3.31 -6.08
N LEU A 17 -5.36 2.20 -6.16
CA LEU A 17 -4.37 2.00 -7.22
C LEU A 17 -5.04 1.93 -8.60
N ALA A 18 -6.16 1.22 -8.72
CA ALA A 18 -6.91 1.09 -9.97
C ALA A 18 -7.48 2.44 -10.44
N ASP A 19 -8.13 3.19 -9.56
CA ASP A 19 -8.76 4.48 -9.88
C ASP A 19 -7.74 5.57 -10.25
N ASN A 20 -6.51 5.42 -9.76
CA ASN A 20 -5.41 6.36 -9.98
C ASN A 20 -4.34 5.85 -10.96
N TYR A 21 -4.65 4.81 -11.73
CA TYR A 21 -3.73 4.25 -12.71
C TYR A 21 -3.23 5.30 -13.72
N GLY A 22 -1.91 5.52 -13.76
CA GLY A 22 -1.21 6.54 -14.53
C GLY A 22 -1.34 7.98 -14.04
N LYS A 23 -1.82 8.19 -12.83
CA LYS A 23 -1.92 9.52 -12.22
C LYS A 23 -0.85 9.68 -11.14
N THR A 24 -0.47 10.93 -10.90
CA THR A 24 0.30 11.30 -9.71
C THR A 24 -0.64 11.33 -8.51
N VAL A 25 -0.30 10.57 -7.47
CA VAL A 25 -1.03 10.51 -6.20
C VAL A 25 -0.16 11.02 -5.06
N SER A 26 -0.79 11.36 -3.94
CA SER A 26 -0.06 11.68 -2.70
C SER A 26 -0.02 10.49 -1.75
N ARG A 27 1.06 10.39 -0.97
CA ARG A 27 1.20 9.42 0.12
C ARG A 27 0.04 9.52 1.11
N ARG A 28 -0.41 10.74 1.41
CA ARG A 28 -1.53 11.00 2.32
C ARG A 28 -2.83 10.36 1.83
N ASP A 29 -3.13 10.48 0.53
CA ASP A 29 -4.38 9.95 -0.02
C ASP A 29 -4.33 8.41 -0.12
N PHE A 30 -3.15 7.86 -0.43
CA PHE A 30 -2.91 6.41 -0.32
C PHE A 30 -3.09 5.90 1.12
N ASP A 31 -2.49 6.60 2.10
CA ASP A 31 -2.61 6.26 3.52
C ASP A 31 -4.07 6.32 4.00
N ALA A 32 -4.85 7.28 3.52
CA ALA A 32 -6.27 7.38 3.81
C ALA A 32 -7.07 6.21 3.22
N ALA A 33 -6.75 5.78 1.99
CA ALA A 33 -7.37 4.61 1.37
C ALA A 33 -7.04 3.32 2.16
N PHE A 34 -5.76 3.13 2.54
CA PHE A 34 -5.37 2.00 3.37
C PHE A 34 -6.07 2.02 4.73
N ALA A 35 -6.11 3.17 5.40
CA ALA A 35 -6.75 3.33 6.70
C ALA A 35 -8.26 3.06 6.66
N LYS A 36 -8.93 3.29 5.53
CA LYS A 36 -10.37 3.02 5.37
C LYS A 36 -10.69 1.52 5.47
N SER A 37 -9.79 0.65 5.01
CA SER A 37 -9.96 -0.80 5.15
C SER A 37 -9.37 -1.33 6.46
N TRP A 38 -8.26 -0.76 6.93
CA TRP A 38 -7.41 -1.42 7.93
C TRP A 38 -7.09 -0.58 9.18
N GLY A 39 -7.61 0.64 9.31
CA GLY A 39 -7.35 1.51 10.47
C GLY A 39 -6.11 2.41 10.30
N LYS A 40 -6.15 3.58 10.93
CA LYS A 40 -5.10 4.62 10.80
C LYS A 40 -3.79 4.21 11.49
N GLU A 41 -3.89 3.44 12.55
CA GLU A 41 -2.79 2.87 13.33
C GLU A 41 -1.90 1.94 12.48
N ASN A 42 -2.48 1.31 11.44
CA ASN A 42 -1.80 0.33 10.60
C ASN A 42 -1.16 0.91 9.34
N VAL A 43 -1.34 2.20 9.06
CA VAL A 43 -0.70 2.88 7.92
C VAL A 43 0.83 2.72 7.96
N LYS A 44 1.41 2.74 9.16
CA LYS A 44 2.86 2.56 9.37
C LYS A 44 3.35 1.14 9.09
N ALA A 45 2.47 0.17 8.89
CA ALA A 45 2.86 -1.17 8.45
C ALA A 45 3.26 -1.21 6.96
N VAL A 46 2.99 -0.14 6.20
CA VAL A 46 3.21 -0.08 4.76
C VAL A 46 4.46 0.72 4.39
N LYS A 47 5.36 0.07 3.64
CA LYS A 47 6.51 0.70 2.99
C LYS A 47 6.27 0.75 1.49
N LEU A 48 6.45 1.93 0.89
CA LEU A 48 6.32 2.13 -0.55
C LEU A 48 7.68 2.34 -1.18
N THR A 49 8.03 1.50 -2.16
CA THR A 49 9.26 1.63 -2.94
C THR A 49 8.93 2.24 -4.30
N CYS A 50 9.61 3.33 -4.63
CA CYS A 50 9.50 4.00 -5.92
C CYS A 50 10.86 4.06 -6.64
N GLN A 51 10.80 4.27 -7.94
CA GLN A 51 11.95 4.47 -8.81
C GLN A 51 11.72 5.67 -9.74
N GLY A 52 12.78 6.11 -10.42
CA GLY A 52 12.72 7.21 -11.40
C GLY A 52 12.58 8.61 -10.80
N ASN A 53 12.58 9.60 -11.69
CA ASN A 53 12.29 11.00 -11.37
C ASN A 53 11.55 11.63 -12.58
N PRO A 54 10.22 11.84 -12.50
CA PRO A 54 9.36 11.75 -11.32
C PRO A 54 9.23 10.32 -10.77
N ALA A 55 9.11 10.20 -9.44
CA ALA A 55 9.05 8.92 -8.75
C ALA A 55 7.76 8.15 -9.11
N TYR A 56 7.87 6.89 -9.51
CA TYR A 56 6.75 5.99 -9.78
C TYR A 56 6.80 4.74 -8.89
N LEU A 57 5.63 4.22 -8.51
CA LEU A 57 5.49 3.10 -7.58
C LEU A 57 5.96 1.78 -8.21
N THR A 58 6.79 1.03 -7.48
CA THR A 58 7.33 -0.26 -7.92
C THR A 58 7.02 -1.41 -6.97
N GLU A 59 6.91 -1.14 -5.67
CA GLU A 59 6.63 -2.18 -4.67
C GLU A 59 5.86 -1.61 -3.47
N ILE A 60 4.99 -2.45 -2.91
CA ILE A 60 4.31 -2.22 -1.63
C ILE A 60 4.70 -3.37 -0.70
N GLN A 61 5.43 -3.08 0.37
CA GLN A 61 5.70 -4.06 1.43
C GLN A 61 4.77 -3.79 2.61
N ILE A 62 4.10 -4.83 3.10
CA ILE A 62 3.16 -4.75 4.21
C ILE A 62 3.60 -5.71 5.31
N SER A 63 3.90 -5.16 6.49
CA SER A 63 4.28 -5.96 7.65
C SER A 63 3.05 -6.54 8.34
N ILE A 64 3.00 -7.87 8.40
CA ILE A 64 1.92 -8.66 9.01
C ILE A 64 2.49 -9.39 10.23
N LYS A 65 1.73 -9.48 11.32
CA LYS A 65 2.12 -10.28 12.48
C LYS A 65 2.13 -11.76 12.11
N ALA A 66 3.14 -12.49 12.56
CA ALA A 66 3.32 -13.89 12.21
C ALA A 66 2.15 -14.79 12.66
N ASP A 67 1.54 -14.47 13.81
CA ASP A 67 0.36 -15.16 14.36
C ASP A 67 -0.93 -14.92 13.56
N ALA A 68 -1.01 -13.81 12.81
CA ALA A 68 -2.15 -13.44 11.99
C ALA A 68 -2.07 -13.93 10.53
N ILE A 69 -0.95 -14.54 10.11
CA ILE A 69 -0.67 -14.85 8.69
C ILE A 69 -1.68 -15.82 8.05
N ASN A 70 -2.26 -16.71 8.85
CA ASN A 70 -3.19 -17.75 8.39
C ASN A 70 -4.65 -17.30 8.40
N ALA A 71 -4.95 -16.13 9.00
CA ALA A 71 -6.29 -15.56 9.04
C ALA A 71 -6.49 -14.49 7.95
N PRO A 72 -7.75 -14.18 7.57
CA PRO A 72 -8.06 -12.98 6.81
C PRO A 72 -7.44 -11.72 7.42
N LEU A 73 -7.01 -10.79 6.57
CA LEU A 73 -6.51 -9.50 7.04
C LEU A 73 -7.61 -8.75 7.78
N SER A 74 -7.21 -8.11 8.87
CA SER A 74 -8.03 -7.29 9.74
C SER A 74 -7.19 -6.16 10.32
N ALA A 75 -7.81 -5.19 10.99
CA ALA A 75 -7.09 -4.13 11.69
C ALA A 75 -6.11 -4.67 12.77
N ASN A 76 -6.25 -5.92 13.22
CA ASN A 76 -5.34 -6.51 14.20
C ASN A 76 -4.16 -7.27 13.58
N SER A 77 -4.14 -7.46 12.26
CA SER A 77 -3.19 -8.33 11.55
C SER A 77 -1.84 -7.65 11.27
N PHE A 78 -1.79 -6.32 11.29
CA PHE A 78 -0.62 -5.56 10.83
C PHE A 78 0.36 -5.24 11.96
N LEU A 79 1.63 -5.08 11.60
CA LEU A 79 2.71 -4.70 12.51
C LEU A 79 3.34 -3.37 12.02
N PRO A 80 3.13 -2.25 12.74
CA PRO A 80 3.76 -0.98 12.40
C PRO A 80 5.29 -1.08 12.34
N GLN A 81 5.90 -0.41 11.36
CA GLN A 81 7.35 -0.39 11.19
C GLN A 81 7.85 1.03 10.85
N PRO A 82 9.12 1.37 11.14
CA PRO A 82 9.57 2.76 11.12
C PRO A 82 9.85 3.33 9.72
N HIS A 83 9.93 2.49 8.68
CA HIS A 83 10.39 2.91 7.36
C HIS A 83 9.22 3.10 6.37
N PRO A 84 8.83 4.35 6.05
CA PRO A 84 7.74 4.59 5.09
C PRO A 84 8.11 4.27 3.64
N GLY A 85 9.40 4.11 3.32
CA GLY A 85 9.93 3.89 1.98
C GLY A 85 10.49 5.16 1.33
N ASN A 86 10.78 5.13 0.03
CA ASN A 86 11.48 6.20 -0.70
C ASN A 86 10.61 6.99 -1.70
N CYS A 87 9.29 6.74 -1.75
CA CYS A 87 8.37 7.42 -2.68
C CYS A 87 8.14 8.91 -2.42
N GLY A 88 8.59 9.46 -1.30
CA GLY A 88 8.35 10.85 -0.94
C GLY A 88 6.86 11.17 -0.68
N LYS A 89 6.47 12.43 -0.91
CA LYS A 89 5.10 12.91 -0.66
C LYS A 89 4.13 12.60 -1.80
N THR A 90 4.62 12.53 -3.04
CA THR A 90 3.82 12.26 -4.24
C THR A 90 4.59 11.37 -5.19
N PHE A 91 3.88 10.45 -5.85
CA PHE A 91 4.44 9.49 -6.78
C PHE A 91 3.40 9.09 -7.83
N VAL A 92 3.86 8.56 -8.95
CA VAL A 92 3.01 8.09 -10.06
C VAL A 92 2.63 6.63 -9.83
N ILE A 93 1.36 6.29 -10.07
CA ILE A 93 0.96 4.89 -10.26
C ILE A 93 1.27 4.53 -11.70
N ASP A 94 2.36 3.80 -11.93
CA ASP A 94 2.87 3.56 -13.28
C ASP A 94 1.86 2.83 -14.19
N LYS A 95 1.88 3.18 -15.49
CA LYS A 95 1.06 2.52 -16.52
C LYS A 95 1.90 1.51 -17.28
N VAL A 96 1.24 0.48 -17.79
CA VAL A 96 1.86 -0.47 -18.73
C VAL A 96 2.21 0.27 -20.01
N GLY A 97 3.47 0.14 -20.45
CA GLY A 97 4.02 0.70 -21.68
C GLY A 97 5.35 1.41 -21.44
N TYR A 98 6.28 1.30 -22.39
CA TYR A 98 7.55 2.04 -22.42
C TYR A 98 7.61 2.92 -23.66
#